data_AF-A0A9Q0L5I2-F1
#
_entry.id   AF-A0A9Q0L5I2-F1
#
_cell.length_a   1.000
_cell.length_b   1.000
_cell.length_c   1.000
_cell.angle_alpha   90.00
_cell.angle_beta   90.00
_cell.angle_gamma   90.00
#
_symmetry.space_group_name_H-M   'P 1'
#
loop_
_entity.id
_entity.type
_entity.pdbx_description
1 polymer ?
#
loop_
_entity_poly.entity_id
_entity_poly.type
_entity_poly.pdbx_seq_one_letter_code
_entity_poly.pdbx_strand_id
1 'polypeptide(L)'
;MESIFVECSSLNNFSKSPGWTKEETEVLRLSIMKYGLGNWKEILSRNLIPGKTRTQLTHHVMRMMGQQSTAFFKGIHFDTNQILKINQNDSISKRKGGIIIKKEKSYTKQEIETKRKKNEKKYGISSEEIDKISIPILPGSGTIKMWKIRKKKLEERINLLEKLINEKKENQIQIEKKKPKKNQNRKKNIKKKRNQKKNLNPKNEKIKRSKKIEKKK
;
A
#
# COMPACT_ATOMS: atom_id res chain seq x y z
N MET A 1 -15.85 2.05 -33.12
CA MET A 1 -14.41 1.83 -32.89
C MET A 1 -14.23 0.39 -32.45
N GLU A 2 -13.76 -0.47 -33.34
CA GLU A 2 -13.63 -1.89 -33.05
C GLU A 2 -12.31 -2.18 -32.31
N SER A 3 -12.36 -3.08 -31.34
CA SER A 3 -11.18 -3.47 -30.59
C SER A 3 -10.36 -4.45 -31.42
N ILE A 4 -9.24 -4.00 -31.98
CA ILE A 4 -8.29 -4.84 -32.75
C ILE A 4 -7.56 -5.80 -31.80
N PHE A 5 -8.29 -6.82 -31.35
CA PHE A 5 -7.74 -8.01 -30.72
C PHE A 5 -7.18 -8.89 -31.82
N VAL A 6 -5.86 -8.87 -32.01
CA VAL A 6 -5.17 -9.75 -32.96
C VAL A 6 -5.20 -11.18 -32.41
N GLU A 7 -6.24 -11.94 -32.74
CA GLU A 7 -6.35 -13.36 -32.41
C GLU A 7 -5.36 -14.16 -33.27
N CYS A 8 -4.14 -14.31 -32.74
CA CYS A 8 -3.04 -14.98 -33.42
C CYS A 8 -3.26 -16.51 -33.46
N SER A 9 -3.83 -16.98 -34.56
CA SER A 9 -4.42 -18.32 -34.74
C SER A 9 -3.46 -19.50 -34.56
N SER A 10 -2.14 -19.26 -34.50
CA SER A 10 -1.09 -20.28 -34.38
C SER A 10 -0.58 -20.51 -32.95
N LEU A 11 -1.20 -19.90 -31.93
CA LEU A 11 -0.84 -20.09 -30.51
C LEU A 11 -1.78 -21.03 -29.72
N ASN A 12 -2.78 -21.64 -30.36
CA ASN A 12 -3.59 -22.74 -29.79
C ASN A 12 -2.79 -24.06 -29.77
N ASN A 13 -1.72 -24.07 -28.99
CA ASN A 13 -0.83 -25.20 -28.85
C ASN A 13 -1.49 -26.25 -27.92
N PHE A 14 -1.88 -27.41 -28.48
CA PHE A 14 -2.62 -28.51 -27.81
C PHE A 14 -1.81 -29.27 -26.72
N SER A 15 -0.99 -28.56 -25.96
CA SER A 15 -0.45 -29.02 -24.68
C SER A 15 -1.53 -28.94 -23.59
N LYS A 16 -1.51 -29.84 -22.60
CA LYS A 16 -2.50 -29.92 -21.51
C LYS A 16 -2.38 -28.79 -20.46
N SER A 17 -1.82 -27.63 -20.82
CA SER A 17 -1.85 -26.41 -19.99
C SER A 17 -3.12 -25.61 -20.30
N PRO A 18 -3.90 -25.16 -19.31
CA PRO A 18 -5.04 -24.28 -19.57
C PRO A 18 -4.54 -22.96 -20.16
N GLY A 19 -5.03 -22.64 -21.36
CA GLY A 19 -4.73 -21.40 -22.09
C GLY A 19 -5.07 -20.16 -21.27
N TRP A 20 -4.62 -19.00 -21.73
CA TRP A 20 -4.96 -17.72 -21.12
C TRP A 20 -6.34 -17.26 -21.57
N THR A 21 -7.30 -17.17 -20.66
CA THR A 21 -8.61 -16.59 -20.99
C THR A 21 -8.50 -15.07 -21.15
N LYS A 22 -9.48 -14.46 -21.82
CA LYS A 22 -9.58 -12.99 -21.93
C LYS A 22 -9.72 -12.35 -20.53
N GLU A 23 -10.46 -12.99 -19.63
CA GLU A 23 -10.61 -12.57 -18.22
C GLU A 23 -9.31 -12.68 -17.41
N GLU A 24 -8.58 -13.80 -17.51
CA GLU A 24 -7.28 -13.97 -16.84
C GLU A 24 -6.25 -12.93 -17.29
N THR A 25 -6.30 -12.58 -18.58
CA THR A 25 -5.45 -11.55 -19.19
C THR A 25 -5.78 -10.16 -18.67
N GLU A 26 -7.07 -9.82 -18.55
CA GLU A 26 -7.51 -8.55 -18.01
C GLU A 26 -7.23 -8.42 -16.50
N VAL A 27 -7.46 -9.49 -15.72
CA VAL A 27 -7.07 -9.53 -14.31
C VAL A 27 -5.56 -9.40 -14.13
N LEU A 28 -4.73 -9.94 -15.03
CA LEU A 28 -3.29 -9.72 -15.02
C LEU A 28 -2.93 -8.25 -15.32
N ARG A 29 -3.59 -7.63 -16.30
CA ARG A 29 -3.39 -6.22 -16.65
C ARG A 29 -3.69 -5.31 -15.46
N LEU A 30 -4.87 -5.44 -14.86
CA LEU A 30 -5.30 -4.67 -13.69
C LEU A 30 -4.40 -4.97 -12.46
N SER A 31 -3.90 -6.19 -12.31
CA SER A 31 -2.93 -6.55 -11.26
C SER A 31 -1.58 -5.85 -11.42
N ILE A 32 -1.08 -5.66 -12.64
CA ILE A 32 0.17 -4.93 -12.91
C ILE A 32 -0.02 -3.44 -12.65
N MET A 33 -1.14 -2.88 -13.11
CA MET A 33 -1.50 -1.49 -12.85
C MET A 33 -1.64 -1.23 -11.34
N LYS A 34 -2.22 -2.15 -10.56
CA LYS A 34 -2.42 -1.95 -9.10
C LYS A 34 -1.22 -2.30 -8.21
N TYR A 35 -0.38 -3.28 -8.57
CA TYR A 35 0.72 -3.77 -7.70
C TYR A 35 2.14 -3.54 -8.22
N GLY A 36 2.28 -3.03 -9.45
CA GLY A 36 3.56 -2.78 -10.11
C GLY A 36 4.15 -4.05 -10.73
N LEU A 37 4.76 -3.92 -11.92
CA LEU A 37 5.32 -5.07 -12.64
C LEU A 37 6.46 -5.73 -11.86
N GLY A 38 6.41 -7.05 -11.72
CA GLY A 38 7.43 -7.82 -11.00
C GLY A 38 7.09 -8.08 -9.54
N ASN A 39 6.03 -7.46 -8.99
CA ASN A 39 5.54 -7.72 -7.64
C ASN A 39 4.70 -9.03 -7.56
N TRP A 40 5.23 -10.09 -8.16
CA TRP A 40 4.52 -11.37 -8.35
C TRP A 40 4.11 -12.03 -7.03
N LYS A 41 4.85 -11.78 -5.94
CA LYS A 41 4.52 -12.31 -4.61
C LYS A 41 3.16 -11.79 -4.14
N GLU A 42 2.83 -10.54 -4.42
CA GLU A 42 1.57 -9.92 -4.00
C GLU A 42 0.39 -10.35 -4.90
N ILE A 43 0.62 -10.47 -6.21
CA ILE A 43 -0.39 -10.97 -7.16
C ILE A 43 -0.76 -12.44 -6.84
N LEU A 44 0.24 -13.26 -6.52
CA LEU A 44 0.05 -14.68 -6.19
C LEU A 44 -0.47 -14.89 -4.75
N SER A 45 -0.03 -14.11 -3.75
CA SER A 45 -0.61 -14.16 -2.39
C SER A 45 -2.10 -13.78 -2.39
N ARG A 46 -2.49 -12.88 -3.31
CA ARG A 46 -3.88 -12.50 -3.58
C ARG A 46 -4.63 -13.49 -4.48
N ASN A 47 -3.98 -14.53 -5.02
CA ASN A 47 -4.59 -15.62 -5.82
C ASN A 47 -5.61 -15.06 -6.85
N LEU A 48 -5.22 -13.98 -7.53
CA LEU A 48 -6.10 -13.29 -8.48
C LEU A 48 -6.29 -14.12 -9.75
N ILE A 49 -5.26 -14.88 -10.11
CA ILE A 49 -5.22 -15.76 -11.27
C ILE A 49 -4.85 -17.17 -10.75
N PRO A 50 -5.83 -18.04 -10.46
CA PRO A 50 -5.59 -19.33 -9.81
C PRO A 50 -4.77 -20.26 -10.71
N GLY A 51 -3.88 -21.07 -10.12
CA GLY A 51 -3.13 -22.11 -10.84
C GLY A 51 -2.02 -21.64 -11.79
N LYS A 52 -1.93 -20.35 -12.14
CA LYS A 52 -0.82 -19.82 -12.95
C LYS A 52 0.41 -19.53 -12.08
N THR A 53 1.57 -19.97 -12.54
CA THR A 53 2.88 -19.75 -11.89
C THR A 53 3.46 -18.38 -12.21
N ARG A 54 4.40 -17.90 -11.37
CA ARG A 54 5.19 -16.67 -11.61
C ARG A 54 5.81 -16.62 -13.01
N THR A 55 6.29 -17.75 -13.52
CA THR A 55 6.90 -17.86 -14.85
C THR A 55 5.86 -17.67 -15.95
N GLN A 56 4.69 -18.31 -15.82
CA GLN A 56 3.57 -18.09 -16.74
C GLN A 56 3.07 -16.63 -16.71
N LEU A 57 2.96 -15.99 -15.53
CA LEU A 57 2.63 -14.56 -15.44
C LEU A 57 3.67 -13.73 -16.21
N THR A 58 4.96 -13.97 -15.96
CA THR A 58 6.07 -13.21 -16.57
C THR A 58 6.08 -13.36 -18.10
N HIS A 59 5.89 -14.58 -18.62
CA HIS A 59 5.84 -14.83 -20.06
C HIS A 59 4.59 -14.26 -20.73
N HIS A 60 3.43 -14.27 -20.05
CA HIS A 60 2.22 -13.65 -20.58
C HIS A 60 2.36 -12.13 -20.65
N VAL A 61 2.98 -11.49 -19.66
CA VAL A 61 3.23 -10.04 -19.74
C VAL A 61 4.20 -9.65 -20.87
N MET A 62 5.22 -10.48 -21.16
CA MET A 62 6.07 -10.27 -22.35
C MET A 62 5.26 -10.30 -23.66
N ARG A 63 4.24 -11.17 -23.73
CA ARG A 63 3.27 -11.21 -24.84
C ARG A 63 2.36 -9.97 -24.84
N MET A 64 1.73 -9.65 -23.72
CA MET A 64 0.82 -8.49 -23.54
C MET A 64 1.50 -7.15 -23.79
N MET A 65 2.82 -7.02 -23.59
CA MET A 65 3.59 -5.81 -23.90
C MET A 65 4.26 -5.84 -25.27
N GLY A 66 4.21 -6.96 -26.00
CA GLY A 66 4.91 -7.13 -27.29
C GLY A 66 6.44 -7.12 -27.22
N GLN A 67 7.06 -7.21 -26.03
CA GLN A 67 8.52 -7.16 -25.85
C GLN A 67 9.04 -8.17 -24.83
N GLN A 68 10.20 -8.76 -25.10
CA GLN A 68 10.83 -9.78 -24.26
C GLN A 68 11.42 -9.21 -22.96
N SER A 69 11.79 -7.92 -22.93
CA SER A 69 12.49 -7.33 -21.79
C SER A 69 11.55 -6.57 -20.84
N THR A 70 11.25 -7.18 -19.69
CA THR A 70 10.48 -6.55 -18.60
C THR A 70 11.34 -5.72 -17.65
N ALA A 71 12.68 -5.74 -17.81
CA ALA A 71 13.63 -5.13 -16.86
C ALA A 71 13.44 -3.62 -16.67
N PHE A 72 13.18 -2.88 -17.75
CA PHE A 72 12.97 -1.42 -17.73
C PHE A 72 11.61 -1.00 -17.16
N PHE A 73 10.77 -1.96 -16.77
CA PHE A 73 9.42 -1.74 -16.26
C PHE A 73 9.23 -2.29 -14.84
N LYS A 74 10.25 -2.94 -14.27
CA LYS A 74 10.18 -3.57 -12.93
C LYS A 74 9.93 -2.54 -11.82
N GLY A 75 8.77 -2.64 -11.18
CA GLY A 75 8.27 -1.74 -10.13
C GLY A 75 7.33 -0.66 -10.64
N ILE A 76 7.20 -0.46 -11.96
CA ILE A 76 6.30 0.55 -12.53
C ILE A 76 4.87 0.01 -12.54
N HIS A 77 3.92 0.89 -12.19
CA HIS A 77 2.49 0.72 -12.36
C HIS A 77 2.09 1.31 -13.72
N PHE A 78 1.71 0.48 -14.70
CA PHE A 78 1.38 0.92 -16.07
C PHE A 78 0.40 -0.04 -16.75
N ASP A 79 -0.30 0.43 -17.77
CA ASP A 79 -1.16 -0.39 -18.62
C ASP A 79 -0.35 -1.08 -19.72
N THR A 80 -0.39 -2.42 -19.76
CA THR A 80 0.31 -3.20 -20.79
C THR A 80 -0.17 -2.88 -22.20
N ASN A 81 -1.45 -2.51 -22.36
CA ASN A 81 -2.06 -2.30 -23.67
C ASN A 81 -1.56 -1.00 -24.33
N GLN A 82 -1.15 0.00 -23.55
CA GLN A 82 -0.47 1.19 -24.07
C GLN A 82 0.92 0.83 -24.63
N ILE A 83 1.68 0.01 -23.89
CA ILE A 83 3.01 -0.46 -24.32
C ILE A 83 2.89 -1.35 -25.56
N LEU A 84 1.85 -2.18 -25.65
CA LEU A 84 1.58 -3.01 -26.82
C LEU A 84 1.39 -2.17 -28.08
N LYS A 85 0.53 -1.14 -28.05
CA LYS A 85 0.26 -0.26 -29.20
C LYS A 85 1.55 0.44 -29.69
N ILE A 86 2.35 0.95 -28.76
CA ILE A 86 3.65 1.57 -29.08
C ILE A 86 4.60 0.55 -29.72
N ASN A 87 4.68 -0.66 -29.16
CA ASN A 87 5.53 -1.73 -29.66
C ASN A 87 4.98 -2.45 -30.91
N GLN A 88 3.71 -2.27 -31.28
CA GLN A 88 3.15 -2.72 -32.55
C GLN A 88 3.61 -1.79 -33.68
N ASN A 89 3.65 -0.49 -33.43
CA ASN A 89 4.07 0.53 -34.40
C ASN A 89 5.61 0.61 -34.61
N ASP A 90 6.41 -0.10 -33.81
CA ASP A 90 7.88 -0.20 -34.00
C ASP A 90 8.23 -1.18 -35.14
N SER A 91 8.46 -0.65 -36.33
CA SER A 91 8.96 -1.39 -37.50
C SER A 91 10.48 -1.61 -37.51
N ILE A 92 11.23 -0.99 -36.59
CA ILE A 92 12.71 -0.92 -36.62
C ILE A 92 13.33 -2.04 -35.76
N SER A 93 12.66 -2.42 -34.66
CA SER A 93 13.19 -3.45 -33.75
C SER A 93 13.09 -4.87 -34.29
N LYS A 94 14.20 -5.63 -34.22
CA LYS A 94 14.23 -7.09 -34.45
C LYS A 94 13.16 -7.80 -33.60
N ARG A 95 12.46 -8.78 -34.18
CA ARG A 95 11.42 -9.59 -33.50
C ARG A 95 11.69 -11.09 -33.57
N LYS A 96 11.15 -11.86 -32.62
CA LYS A 96 11.07 -13.33 -32.67
C LYS A 96 9.68 -13.77 -32.20
N GLY A 97 8.91 -14.41 -33.09
CA GLY A 97 7.53 -14.82 -32.81
C GLY A 97 6.63 -13.65 -32.39
N GLY A 98 6.64 -12.55 -33.17
CA GLY A 98 5.88 -11.32 -32.95
C GLY A 98 6.46 -10.33 -31.91
N ILE A 99 7.24 -10.84 -30.95
CA ILE A 99 7.76 -10.08 -29.82
C ILE A 99 9.10 -9.41 -30.15
N ILE A 100 9.28 -8.14 -29.75
CA ILE A 100 10.56 -7.42 -29.80
C ILE A 100 11.59 -8.10 -28.90
N ILE A 101 12.74 -8.47 -29.47
CA ILE A 101 13.85 -9.10 -28.74
C ILE A 101 14.85 -8.07 -28.20
N LYS A 102 15.60 -8.45 -27.16
CA LYS A 102 16.70 -7.64 -26.61
C LYS A 102 17.79 -7.47 -27.68
N LYS A 103 18.29 -6.23 -27.86
CA LYS A 103 19.50 -5.96 -28.66
C LYS A 103 20.72 -6.70 -28.08
N GLU A 104 21.71 -7.01 -28.93
CA GLU A 104 22.85 -7.84 -28.57
C GLU A 104 23.61 -7.29 -27.33
N LYS A 105 23.93 -5.98 -27.31
CA LYS A 105 24.56 -5.31 -26.16
C LYS A 105 23.73 -5.48 -24.88
N SER A 106 24.37 -5.98 -23.81
CA SER A 106 23.79 -6.00 -22.46
C SER A 106 23.81 -4.61 -21.82
N TYR A 107 22.70 -4.26 -21.16
CA TYR A 107 22.57 -2.98 -20.47
C TYR A 107 23.19 -3.03 -19.07
N THR A 108 23.85 -1.96 -18.68
CA THR A 108 24.36 -1.79 -17.30
C THR A 108 23.23 -1.55 -16.31
N LYS A 109 23.50 -1.76 -15.02
CA LYS A 109 22.55 -1.46 -13.94
C LYS A 109 22.10 0.02 -13.96
N GLN A 110 23.00 0.93 -14.31
CA GLN A 110 22.71 2.36 -14.44
C GLN A 110 21.83 2.66 -15.66
N GLU A 111 22.13 2.08 -16.83
CA GLU A 111 21.28 2.23 -18.04
C GLU A 111 19.86 1.69 -17.82
N ILE A 112 19.72 0.56 -17.12
CA ILE A 112 18.41 -0.01 -16.76
C ILE A 112 17.64 0.94 -15.84
N GLU A 113 18.29 1.50 -14.82
CA GLU A 113 17.67 2.44 -13.87
C GLU A 113 17.26 3.75 -14.56
N THR A 114 18.12 4.32 -15.41
CA THR A 114 17.82 5.53 -16.20
C THR A 114 16.64 5.29 -17.15
N LYS A 115 16.58 4.11 -17.80
CA LYS A 115 15.43 3.72 -18.63
C LYS A 115 14.16 3.53 -17.80
N ARG A 116 14.26 2.92 -16.61
CA ARG A 116 13.11 2.75 -15.70
C ARG A 116 12.52 4.10 -15.32
N LYS A 117 13.33 5.05 -14.86
CA LYS A 117 12.88 6.42 -14.52
C LYS A 117 12.27 7.18 -15.70
N LYS A 118 12.75 6.94 -16.93
CA LYS A 118 12.13 7.48 -18.16
C LYS A 118 10.79 6.83 -18.49
N ASN A 119 10.66 5.51 -18.34
CA ASN A 119 9.40 4.79 -18.51
C ASN A 119 8.37 5.16 -17.44
N GLU A 120 8.81 5.34 -16.20
CA GLU A 120 7.98 5.70 -15.04
C GLU A 120 7.35 7.09 -15.24
N LYS A 121 8.14 8.07 -15.72
CA LYS A 121 7.63 9.40 -16.11
C LYS A 121 6.73 9.41 -17.35
N LYS A 122 6.73 8.37 -18.18
CA LYS A 122 5.98 8.33 -19.46
C LYS A 122 4.74 7.43 -19.43
N TYR A 123 4.75 6.39 -18.60
CA TYR A 123 3.73 5.34 -18.54
C TYR A 123 3.26 5.04 -17.11
N GLY A 124 3.83 5.71 -16.10
CA GLY A 124 3.44 5.56 -14.71
C GLY A 124 2.03 6.09 -14.46
N ILE A 125 1.18 5.24 -13.88
CA ILE A 125 -0.17 5.57 -13.44
C ILE A 125 -0.09 6.30 -12.09
N SER A 126 -0.95 7.30 -11.86
CA SER A 126 -0.97 8.04 -10.58
C SER A 126 -1.50 7.19 -9.42
N SER A 127 -1.15 7.56 -8.18
CA SER A 127 -1.64 6.87 -6.98
C SER A 127 -3.17 6.85 -6.87
N GLU A 128 -3.84 7.94 -7.27
CA GLU A 128 -5.30 7.99 -7.26
C GLU A 128 -5.94 7.00 -8.24
N GLU A 129 -5.37 6.86 -9.43
CA GLU A 129 -5.83 5.89 -10.42
C GLU A 129 -5.54 4.46 -9.95
N ILE A 130 -4.36 4.22 -9.35
CA ILE A 130 -3.99 2.93 -8.74
C ILE A 130 -5.02 2.50 -7.69
N ASP A 131 -5.50 3.42 -6.84
CA ASP A 131 -6.51 3.13 -5.84
C ASP A 131 -7.89 2.86 -6.45
N LYS A 132 -8.31 3.65 -7.45
CA LYS A 132 -9.57 3.49 -8.20
C LYS A 132 -9.69 2.13 -8.93
N ILE A 133 -8.58 1.45 -9.24
CA ILE A 133 -8.60 0.12 -9.89
C ILE A 133 -9.22 -0.95 -8.97
N SER A 134 -10.42 -1.41 -9.34
CA SER A 134 -10.97 -2.68 -8.85
C SER A 134 -10.46 -3.84 -9.71
N ILE A 135 -10.16 -4.99 -9.10
CA ILE A 135 -9.73 -6.20 -9.81
C ILE A 135 -10.84 -7.25 -9.63
N PRO A 136 -11.47 -7.74 -10.72
CA PRO A 136 -12.53 -8.74 -10.61
C PRO A 136 -11.98 -10.09 -10.14
N ILE A 137 -12.83 -10.87 -9.47
CA ILE A 137 -12.48 -12.17 -8.88
C ILE A 137 -12.85 -13.27 -9.88
N LEU A 138 -11.86 -14.00 -10.39
CA LEU A 138 -12.09 -15.08 -11.36
C LEU A 138 -12.77 -16.31 -10.71
N PRO A 139 -13.83 -16.87 -11.31
CA PRO A 139 -14.56 -18.03 -10.78
C PRO A 139 -13.77 -19.34 -10.97
N GLY A 140 -12.76 -19.55 -10.13
CA GLY A 140 -11.95 -20.76 -10.08
C GLY A 140 -12.10 -21.53 -8.77
N SER A 141 -11.99 -22.87 -8.83
CA SER A 141 -12.12 -23.74 -7.65
C SER A 141 -11.10 -23.42 -6.54
N GLY A 142 -9.88 -23.03 -6.92
CA GLY A 142 -8.87 -22.49 -6.01
C GLY A 142 -9.23 -21.12 -5.44
N THR A 143 -9.80 -20.22 -6.26
CA THR A 143 -10.24 -18.89 -5.84
C THR A 143 -11.32 -18.97 -4.77
N ILE A 144 -12.31 -19.85 -4.93
CA ILE A 144 -13.41 -20.02 -3.97
C ILE A 144 -12.89 -20.52 -2.61
N LYS A 145 -12.02 -21.53 -2.58
CA LYS A 145 -11.40 -22.02 -1.34
C LYS A 145 -10.58 -20.93 -0.65
N MET A 146 -9.77 -20.17 -1.40
CA MET A 146 -8.92 -19.13 -0.83
C MET A 146 -9.69 -17.87 -0.43
N TRP A 147 -10.79 -17.55 -1.12
CA TRP A 147 -11.71 -16.47 -0.74
C TRP A 147 -12.39 -16.77 0.59
N LYS A 148 -12.87 -18.01 0.81
CA LYS A 148 -13.41 -18.44 2.12
C LYS A 148 -12.37 -18.27 3.24
N ILE A 149 -11.11 -18.67 3.01
CA ILE A 149 -10.01 -18.49 3.98
C ILE A 149 -9.73 -17.01 4.26
N ARG A 150 -9.76 -16.13 3.24
CA ARG A 150 -9.58 -14.68 3.44
C ARG A 150 -10.76 -14.02 4.12
N LYS A 151 -12.00 -14.41 3.80
CA LYS A 151 -13.20 -13.90 4.46
C LYS A 151 -13.13 -14.16 5.96
N LYS A 152 -12.80 -15.40 6.36
CA LYS A 152 -12.57 -15.75 7.78
C LYS A 152 -11.49 -14.89 8.43
N LYS A 153 -10.32 -14.73 7.79
CA LYS A 153 -9.22 -13.87 8.32
C LYS A 153 -9.57 -12.37 8.36
N LEU A 154 -10.52 -11.91 7.54
CA LEU A 154 -11.02 -10.55 7.58
C LEU A 154 -11.99 -10.37 8.76
N GLU A 155 -12.91 -11.32 8.95
CA GLU A 155 -13.85 -11.38 10.08
C GLU A 155 -13.10 -11.46 11.42
N GLU A 156 -12.12 -12.35 11.55
CA GLU A 156 -11.22 -12.45 12.72
C GLU A 156 -10.53 -11.10 13.03
N ARG A 157 -10.15 -10.34 12.00
CA ARG A 157 -9.46 -9.05 12.14
C ARG A 157 -10.42 -7.88 12.43
N ILE A 158 -11.66 -7.93 11.94
CA ILE A 158 -12.71 -6.96 12.27
C ILE A 158 -13.10 -7.11 13.75
N ASN A 159 -13.38 -8.33 14.20
CA ASN A 159 -13.73 -8.61 15.60
C ASN A 159 -12.62 -8.15 16.57
N LEU A 160 -11.35 -8.32 16.20
CA LEU A 160 -10.21 -7.81 16.99
C LEU A 160 -10.17 -6.26 17.04
N LEU A 161 -10.45 -5.59 15.93
CA LEU A 161 -10.52 -4.12 15.89
C LEU A 161 -11.68 -3.57 16.72
N GLU A 162 -12.86 -4.22 16.66
CA GLU A 162 -14.01 -3.86 17.49
C GLU A 162 -13.72 -4.01 18.99
N LYS A 163 -13.05 -5.11 19.39
CA LYS A 163 -12.61 -5.30 20.78
C LYS A 163 -11.65 -4.19 21.23
N LEU A 164 -10.62 -3.88 20.43
CA LEU A 164 -9.67 -2.80 20.71
C LEU A 164 -10.33 -1.41 20.75
N ILE A 165 -11.38 -1.17 19.96
CA ILE A 165 -12.18 0.06 19.99
C ILE A 165 -12.98 0.15 21.30
N ASN A 166 -13.59 -0.94 21.75
CA ASN A 166 -14.35 -0.95 23.01
C ASN A 166 -13.43 -0.84 24.23
N GLU A 167 -12.30 -1.55 24.27
CA GLU A 167 -11.25 -1.37 25.29
C GLU A 167 -10.76 0.08 25.37
N LYS A 168 -10.59 0.77 24.22
CA LYS A 168 -10.26 2.20 24.21
C LYS A 168 -11.39 3.08 24.78
N LYS A 169 -12.65 2.85 24.41
CA LYS A 169 -13.81 3.58 24.95
C LYS A 169 -13.90 3.42 26.47
N GLU A 170 -13.75 2.20 26.99
CA GLU A 170 -13.80 1.91 28.42
C GLU A 170 -12.68 2.60 29.19
N ASN A 171 -11.43 2.53 28.70
CA ASN A 171 -10.31 3.24 29.29
C ASN A 171 -10.53 4.77 29.28
N GLN A 172 -11.08 5.31 28.19
CA GLN A 172 -11.40 6.74 28.10
C GLN A 172 -12.50 7.15 29.09
N ILE A 173 -13.56 6.35 29.23
CA ILE A 173 -14.61 6.52 30.25
C ILE A 173 -14.03 6.45 31.68
N GLN A 174 -13.07 5.54 31.95
CA GLN A 174 -12.38 5.48 33.25
C GLN A 174 -11.53 6.73 33.51
N ILE A 175 -10.83 7.25 32.50
CA ILE A 175 -10.06 8.50 32.60
C ILE A 175 -10.99 9.68 32.90
N GLU A 176 -12.16 9.74 32.26
CA GLU A 176 -13.16 10.78 32.52
C GLU A 176 -13.76 10.66 33.93
N LYS A 177 -14.12 9.45 34.38
CA LYS A 177 -14.58 9.19 35.75
C LYS A 177 -13.51 9.53 36.81
N LYS A 178 -12.23 9.46 36.46
CA LYS A 178 -11.09 9.85 37.31
C LYS A 178 -10.75 11.35 37.27
N LYS A 179 -11.40 12.18 36.43
CA LYS A 179 -11.29 13.65 36.49
C LYS A 179 -11.94 14.15 37.79
N PRO A 180 -11.22 14.79 38.73
CA PRO A 180 -11.78 15.14 40.03
C PRO A 180 -12.78 16.29 39.93
N LYS A 181 -13.87 16.25 40.73
CA LYS A 181 -14.95 17.27 40.81
C LYS A 181 -14.50 18.63 41.43
N LYS A 182 -13.35 19.18 41.02
CA LYS A 182 -12.74 20.43 41.49
C LYS A 182 -13.44 21.69 40.97
N ASN A 183 -14.75 21.86 41.17
CA ASN A 183 -15.39 23.16 40.90
C ASN A 183 -16.52 23.63 41.85
N GLN A 184 -17.21 22.77 42.59
CA GLN A 184 -18.24 23.23 43.54
C GLN A 184 -17.65 23.79 44.85
N ASN A 185 -16.60 23.18 45.41
CA ASN A 185 -16.01 23.62 46.69
C ASN A 185 -15.14 24.90 46.59
N ARG A 186 -14.65 25.27 45.40
CA ARG A 186 -13.84 26.50 45.22
C ARG A 186 -14.65 27.78 45.53
N LYS A 187 -15.91 27.87 45.09
CA LYS A 187 -16.77 29.04 45.35
C LYS A 187 -17.10 29.22 46.84
N LYS A 188 -17.27 28.14 47.62
CA LYS A 188 -17.54 28.21 49.07
C LYS A 188 -16.33 28.69 49.87
N ASN A 189 -15.12 28.20 49.58
CA ASN A 189 -13.92 28.56 50.36
C ASN A 189 -13.38 29.98 50.09
N ILE A 190 -13.61 30.56 48.91
CA ILE A 190 -13.21 31.94 48.61
C ILE A 190 -14.01 32.95 49.47
N LYS A 191 -15.32 32.72 49.70
CA LYS A 191 -16.11 33.57 50.62
C LYS A 191 -15.57 33.49 52.06
N LYS A 192 -15.29 32.30 52.60
CA LYS A 192 -14.75 32.16 53.98
C LYS A 192 -13.40 32.86 54.19
N LYS A 193 -12.43 32.68 53.26
CA LYS A 193 -11.10 33.33 53.40
C LYS A 193 -11.10 34.86 53.28
N ARG A 194 -12.15 35.47 52.72
CA ARG A 194 -12.26 36.94 52.65
C ARG A 194 -12.71 37.57 53.96
N ASN A 195 -13.48 36.86 54.79
CA ASN A 195 -13.93 37.37 56.10
C ASN A 195 -12.87 37.21 57.19
N GLN A 196 -12.04 36.15 57.15
CA GLN A 196 -11.02 35.92 58.18
C GLN A 196 -9.81 36.86 58.07
N LYS A 197 -9.50 37.42 56.89
CA LYS A 197 -8.36 38.33 56.67
C LYS A 197 -8.56 39.78 57.18
N LYS A 198 -9.69 40.10 57.82
CA LYS A 198 -9.90 41.41 58.47
C LYS A 198 -9.40 41.49 59.92
N ASN A 199 -9.14 40.35 60.56
CA ASN A 199 -8.68 40.29 61.96
C ASN A 199 -7.27 39.66 62.03
N LEU A 200 -6.49 40.05 63.04
CA LEU A 200 -5.21 39.46 63.47
C LEU A 200 -3.96 39.71 62.60
N ASN A 201 -3.39 40.92 62.72
CA ASN A 201 -1.97 41.12 63.08
C ASN A 201 -1.87 42.53 63.71
N PRO A 202 -1.19 42.72 64.86
CA PRO A 202 0.25 43.02 64.79
C PRO A 202 1.10 42.48 65.98
N LYS A 203 2.31 41.98 65.71
CA LYS A 203 3.61 42.56 66.18
C LYS A 203 4.82 41.62 66.07
N ASN A 204 6.00 42.25 65.93
CA ASN A 204 7.35 41.78 66.30
C ASN A 204 7.99 40.59 65.54
N GLU A 205 8.64 40.88 64.42
CA GLU A 205 9.89 40.20 64.06
C GLU A 205 11.06 40.78 64.89
N LYS A 206 11.93 39.94 65.49
CA LYS A 206 13.25 40.40 65.98
C LYS A 206 14.35 39.31 65.95
N ILE A 207 15.30 39.48 65.02
CA ILE A 207 16.76 39.46 65.25
C ILE A 207 17.50 38.09 65.38
N LYS A 208 18.77 38.08 64.93
CA LYS A 208 19.81 37.00 64.91
C LYS A 208 19.59 35.94 63.81
N ARG A 209 20.62 35.44 63.10
CA ARG A 209 22.11 35.53 63.15
C ARG A 209 22.62 35.26 61.71
N SER A 210 23.55 35.96 61.04
CA SER A 210 24.98 36.25 61.32
C SER A 210 25.75 35.00 61.81
N LYS A 211 26.78 34.44 61.14
CA LYS A 211 27.84 35.03 60.28
C LYS A 211 28.58 33.90 59.51
N LYS A 212 29.36 34.28 58.48
CA LYS A 212 30.75 33.85 58.10
C LYS A 212 31.31 32.48 58.59
N ILE A 213 32.21 31.77 57.89
CA ILE A 213 33.24 32.22 56.92
C ILE A 213 33.73 31.07 55.98
N GLU A 214 34.48 31.48 54.95
CA GLU A 214 35.48 30.82 54.07
C GLU A 214 36.15 29.47 54.51
N LYS A 215 36.97 28.76 53.71
CA LYS A 215 37.66 29.02 52.42
C LYS A 215 37.38 27.84 51.46
N LYS A 216 38.10 27.48 50.38
CA LYS A 216 39.40 27.76 49.72
C LYS A 216 39.15 27.51 48.20
N LYS A 217 39.99 27.68 47.15
CA LYS A 217 41.41 27.99 46.90
C LYS A 217 42.45 27.04 47.47
#